data_AF-W7JNS7-F1
#
_entry.id   AF-W7JNS7-F1
#
_cell.length_a   1.000
_cell.length_b   1.000
_cell.length_c   1.000
_cell.angle_alpha   90.00
_cell.angle_beta   90.00
_cell.angle_gamma   90.00
#
_symmetry.space_group_name_H-M   'P 1'
#
loop_
_entity.id
_entity.type
_entity.pdbx_description
1 polymer ?
#
loop_
_entity_poly.entity_id
_entity_poly.type
_entity_poly.pdbx_seq_one_letter_code
_entity_poly.pdbx_strand_id
1 'polypeptide(L)'
;MGKETALYCARNIADFIGNCTTLDVNNITNACIQMDNEILNSNFAHNGSTAIIAIIEKIINKDFFKLYICNLGDSRAMLIKKDGSFISLSEDHKPYNKKEKERIYKIGGFVENGRILGYIGVSRSFGDKKYFSLHPKKDKSHLNYKKLNKIAHYKYYILIF
;
A
#
# COMPACT_ATOMS: atom_id res chain seq x y z
N MET A 1 1.40 9.56 -16.83
CA MET A 1 0.59 9.10 -15.68
C MET A 1 -0.76 8.72 -16.23
N GLY A 2 -1.20 7.48 -16.00
CA GLY A 2 -2.56 7.05 -16.33
C GLY A 2 -3.45 7.12 -15.09
N LYS A 3 -4.77 7.17 -15.31
CA LYS A 3 -5.82 7.23 -14.28
C LYS A 3 -6.46 5.87 -14.02
N GLU A 4 -6.11 4.87 -14.81
CA GLU A 4 -6.76 3.57 -14.91
C GLU A 4 -6.70 2.81 -13.59
N THR A 5 -5.52 2.76 -12.95
CA THR A 5 -5.36 2.16 -11.62
C THR A 5 -6.24 2.84 -10.57
N ALA A 6 -6.25 4.18 -10.53
CA ALA A 6 -7.08 4.93 -9.58
C ALA A 6 -8.58 4.71 -9.79
N LEU A 7 -9.03 4.71 -11.06
CA LEU A 7 -10.42 4.43 -11.42
C LEU A 7 -10.82 3.00 -11.07
N TYR A 8 -9.93 2.04 -11.28
CA TYR A 8 -10.17 0.65 -10.91
C TYR A 8 -10.28 0.50 -9.38
N CYS A 9 -9.37 1.10 -8.60
CA CYS A 9 -9.46 1.11 -7.14
C CYS A 9 -10.80 1.71 -6.67
N ALA A 10 -11.19 2.88 -7.21
CA ALA A 10 -12.41 3.58 -6.81
C ALA A 10 -13.69 2.78 -7.09
N ARG A 11 -13.70 1.97 -8.17
CA ARG A 11 -14.87 1.18 -8.56
C ARG A 11 -15.01 -0.13 -7.79
N ASN A 12 -13.89 -0.75 -7.40
CA ASN A 12 -13.92 -2.13 -6.91
C ASN A 12 -13.62 -2.27 -5.42
N ILE A 13 -13.01 -1.27 -4.76
CA ILE A 13 -12.56 -1.44 -3.37
C ILE A 13 -13.69 -1.80 -2.40
N ALA A 14 -14.89 -1.26 -2.62
CA ALA A 14 -16.05 -1.58 -1.79
C ALA A 14 -16.43 -3.06 -1.87
N ASP A 15 -16.33 -3.68 -3.06
CA ASP A 15 -16.63 -5.10 -3.26
C ASP A 15 -15.56 -5.99 -2.62
N PHE A 16 -14.27 -5.67 -2.80
CA PHE A 16 -13.17 -6.41 -2.17
C PHE A 16 -13.29 -6.40 -0.64
N ILE A 17 -13.58 -5.23 -0.04
CA ILE A 17 -13.78 -5.10 1.41
C ILE A 17 -15.09 -5.75 1.85
N GLY A 18 -16.18 -5.56 1.10
CA GLY A 18 -17.50 -6.12 1.41
C GLY A 18 -17.55 -7.65 1.38
N ASN A 19 -16.65 -8.28 0.62
CA ASN A 19 -16.50 -9.74 0.58
C ASN A 19 -15.64 -10.31 1.73
N CYS A 20 -15.07 -9.46 2.60
CA CYS A 20 -14.36 -9.93 3.78
C CYS A 20 -15.35 -10.54 4.79
N THR A 21 -15.03 -11.72 5.33
CA THR A 21 -15.84 -12.36 6.37
C THR A 21 -15.88 -11.54 7.66
N THR A 22 -14.77 -10.84 7.96
CA THR A 22 -14.61 -9.91 9.08
C THR A 22 -13.75 -8.73 8.63
N LEU A 23 -13.96 -7.56 9.23
CA LEU A 23 -13.16 -6.36 8.95
C LEU A 23 -11.88 -6.29 9.79
N ASP A 24 -11.29 -7.43 10.15
CA ASP A 24 -9.99 -7.42 10.82
C ASP A 24 -8.85 -7.05 9.85
N VAL A 25 -7.70 -6.74 10.45
CA VAL A 25 -6.55 -6.22 9.70
C VAL A 25 -6.06 -7.18 8.63
N ASN A 26 -6.10 -8.48 8.87
CA ASN A 26 -5.61 -9.45 7.91
C ASN A 26 -6.54 -9.55 6.72
N ASN A 27 -7.85 -9.59 6.95
CA ASN A 27 -8.83 -9.69 5.87
C ASN A 27 -8.86 -8.43 4.99
N ILE A 28 -8.85 -7.24 5.60
CA ILE A 28 -8.76 -5.99 4.83
C ILE A 28 -7.44 -5.92 4.04
N THR A 29 -6.33 -6.35 4.65
CA THR A 29 -5.03 -6.39 3.96
C THR A 29 -5.08 -7.33 2.76
N ASN A 30 -5.65 -8.52 2.94
CA ASN A 30 -5.79 -9.51 1.87
C ASN A 30 -6.70 -9.03 0.73
N ALA A 31 -7.81 -8.34 1.05
CA ALA A 31 -8.68 -7.72 0.06
C ALA A 31 -7.95 -6.69 -0.80
N CYS A 32 -7.12 -5.83 -0.18
CA CYS A 32 -6.28 -4.89 -0.92
C CYS A 32 -5.22 -5.62 -1.78
N ILE A 33 -4.60 -6.70 -1.27
CA ILE A 33 -3.65 -7.53 -2.04
C ILE A 33 -4.32 -8.18 -3.25
N GLN A 34 -5.54 -8.70 -3.08
CA GLN A 34 -6.30 -9.30 -4.17
C GLN A 34 -6.61 -8.26 -5.25
N MET A 35 -7.08 -7.06 -4.86
CA MET A 35 -7.32 -5.95 -5.77
C MET A 35 -6.04 -5.55 -6.52
N ASP A 36 -4.89 -5.47 -5.83
CA ASP A 36 -3.63 -5.15 -6.49
C ASP A 36 -3.17 -6.25 -7.44
N ASN A 37 -3.38 -7.52 -7.10
CA ASN A 37 -3.05 -8.63 -8.00
C ASN A 37 -3.87 -8.54 -9.31
N GLU A 38 -5.14 -8.14 -9.25
CA GLU A 38 -5.94 -7.90 -10.46
C GLU A 38 -5.38 -6.73 -11.28
N ILE A 39 -4.99 -5.63 -10.63
CA ILE A 39 -4.33 -4.49 -11.27
C ILE A 39 -3.00 -4.90 -11.92
N LEU A 40 -2.18 -5.70 -11.23
CA LEU A 40 -0.87 -6.14 -11.71
C LEU A 40 -0.94 -7.12 -12.89
N ASN A 41 -2.10 -7.75 -13.10
CA ASN A 41 -2.40 -8.63 -14.22
C ASN A 41 -3.14 -7.92 -15.38
N SER A 42 -3.49 -6.64 -15.22
CA SER A 42 -4.14 -5.86 -16.27
C SER A 42 -3.14 -5.20 -17.23
N ASN A 43 -3.64 -4.64 -18.33
CA ASN A 43 -2.84 -3.86 -19.28
C ASN A 43 -2.40 -2.48 -18.72
N PHE A 44 -2.99 -2.03 -17.61
CA PHE A 44 -2.70 -0.76 -16.96
C PHE A 44 -1.83 -0.90 -15.69
N ALA A 45 -1.26 -2.08 -15.42
CA ALA A 45 -0.39 -2.35 -14.28
C ALA A 45 0.82 -1.39 -14.11
N HIS A 46 1.19 -0.67 -15.18
CA HIS A 46 2.25 0.33 -15.18
C HIS A 46 1.80 1.70 -14.65
N ASN A 47 0.50 1.90 -14.42
CA ASN A 47 -0.05 3.07 -13.75
C ASN A 47 -0.08 2.83 -12.25
N GLY A 48 0.07 3.92 -11.50
CA GLY A 48 0.08 3.92 -10.05
C GLY A 48 -1.13 4.65 -9.48
N SER A 49 -1.56 4.25 -8.29
CA SER A 49 -2.46 5.06 -7.47
C SER A 49 -2.09 4.99 -6.00
N THR A 50 -2.01 6.14 -5.34
CA THR A 50 -2.13 6.18 -3.88
C THR A 50 -3.56 5.80 -3.49
N ALA A 51 -3.75 5.43 -2.23
CA ALA A 51 -5.06 5.14 -1.68
C ALA A 51 -5.09 5.44 -0.18
N ILE A 52 -6.16 6.11 0.24
CA ILE A 52 -6.63 6.14 1.62
C ILE A 52 -8.01 5.50 1.60
N ILE A 53 -8.18 4.43 2.37
CA ILE A 53 -9.46 3.72 2.50
C ILE A 53 -9.89 3.84 3.96
N ALA A 54 -11.06 4.44 4.18
CA ALA A 54 -11.68 4.55 5.49
C ALA A 54 -12.89 3.61 5.55
N ILE A 55 -12.87 2.69 6.53
CA ILE A 55 -13.96 1.73 6.74
C ILE A 55 -14.57 2.03 8.10
N ILE A 56 -15.89 2.25 8.14
CA ILE A 56 -16.65 2.53 9.35
C ILE A 56 -17.56 1.34 9.64
N GLU A 57 -17.22 0.59 10.68
CA GLU A 57 -17.98 -0.57 11.13
C GLU A 57 -18.89 -0.19 12.31
N LYS A 58 -20.20 -0.42 12.17
CA LYS A 58 -21.14 -0.29 13.29
C LYS A 58 -21.06 -1.53 14.16
N ILE A 59 -20.68 -1.36 15.42
CA ILE A 59 -20.66 -2.46 16.38
C ILE A 59 -22.06 -2.68 16.93
N ILE A 60 -22.62 -3.87 16.71
CA ILE A 60 -23.98 -4.22 17.18
C ILE A 60 -24.03 -4.11 18.71
N ASN A 61 -25.11 -3.50 19.22
CA ASN A 61 -25.33 -3.26 20.65
C ASN A 61 -24.31 -2.33 21.33
N LYS A 62 -23.64 -1.47 20.56
CA LYS A 62 -22.74 -0.43 21.08
C LYS A 62 -23.05 0.91 20.41
N ASP A 63 -22.89 1.99 21.17
CA ASP A 63 -23.09 3.38 20.70
C ASP A 63 -21.80 3.99 20.11
N PHE A 64 -20.92 3.16 19.57
CA PHE A 64 -19.71 3.60 18.90
C PHE A 64 -19.46 2.83 17.61
N PHE A 65 -18.71 3.47 16.71
CA PHE A 65 -18.24 2.86 15.48
C PHE A 65 -16.76 2.53 15.60
N LYS A 66 -16.33 1.47 14.92
CA LYS A 66 -14.92 1.19 14.73
C LYS A 66 -14.49 1.75 13.37
N LEU A 67 -13.46 2.57 13.39
CA LEU A 67 -12.87 3.17 12.20
C LEU A 67 -11.58 2.41 11.89
N TYR A 68 -11.41 2.00 10.64
CA TYR A 68 -10.18 1.43 10.11
C TYR A 68 -9.65 2.33 9.00
N ILE A 69 -8.38 2.70 9.07
CA ILE A 69 -7.73 3.50 8.01
C ILE A 69 -6.62 2.69 7.35
N CYS A 70 -6.76 2.44 6.04
CA CYS A 70 -5.70 1.84 5.24
C CYS A 70 -5.02 2.92 4.40
N ASN A 71 -3.71 3.07 4.54
CA ASN A 71 -2.92 3.97 3.70
C ASN A 71 -1.96 3.20 2.77
N LEU A 72 -1.96 3.56 1.49
CA LEU A 72 -0.92 3.24 0.52
C LEU A 72 -0.49 4.53 -0.20
N GLY A 73 0.75 4.96 0.01
CA GLY A 73 1.28 6.19 -0.60
C GLY A 73 1.22 7.39 0.31
N ASP A 74 1.13 8.58 -0.28
CA ASP A 74 1.24 9.88 0.40
C ASP A 74 -0.05 10.70 0.40
N SER A 75 -1.19 10.07 0.10
CA SER A 75 -2.49 10.57 0.53
C SER A 75 -2.60 10.44 2.06
N ARG A 76 -3.47 11.24 2.69
CA ARG A 76 -3.53 11.34 4.15
C ARG A 76 -4.96 11.39 4.68
N ALA A 77 -5.20 10.66 5.78
CA ALA A 77 -6.43 10.72 6.57
C ALA A 77 -6.20 11.50 7.87
N MET A 78 -7.16 12.34 8.24
CA MET A 78 -7.18 13.09 9.50
C MET A 78 -8.59 13.06 10.08
N LEU A 79 -8.71 12.90 11.39
CA LEU A 79 -9.96 13.02 12.12
C LEU A 79 -10.06 14.41 12.73
N ILE A 80 -11.09 15.16 12.39
CA ILE A 80 -11.40 16.45 13.02
C ILE A 80 -12.43 16.21 14.13
N LYS A 81 -12.13 16.66 15.34
CA LYS A 81 -13.02 16.58 16.51
C LYS A 81 -13.95 17.78 16.54
N LYS A 82 -15.01 17.68 17.36
CA LYS A 82 -16.00 18.76 17.53
C LYS A 82 -15.40 20.07 18.05
N ASP A 83 -14.32 20.00 18.82
CA ASP A 83 -13.60 21.16 19.35
C ASP A 83 -12.64 21.82 18.34
N GLY A 84 -12.60 21.32 17.09
CA GLY A 84 -11.71 21.80 16.03
C GLY A 84 -10.30 21.22 16.09
N SER A 85 -9.93 20.46 17.13
CA SER A 85 -8.67 19.73 17.17
C SER A 85 -8.68 18.56 16.18
N PHE A 86 -7.50 18.12 15.74
CA PHE A 86 -7.39 17.02 14.79
C PHE A 86 -6.39 15.95 15.23
N ILE A 87 -6.56 14.73 14.71
CA ILE A 87 -5.64 13.61 14.87
C ILE A 87 -5.26 13.10 13.47
N SER A 88 -3.97 12.91 13.21
CA SER A 88 -3.52 12.21 12.00
C SER A 88 -3.84 10.73 12.13
N LEU A 89 -4.57 10.17 11.17
CA LEU A 89 -4.95 8.75 11.17
C LEU A 89 -4.07 7.89 10.27
N SER A 90 -3.13 8.50 9.54
CA SER A 90 -2.20 7.80 8.65
C SER A 90 -0.82 8.44 8.68
N GLU A 91 0.19 7.65 8.32
CA GLU A 91 1.55 8.10 8.04
C GLU A 91 1.82 7.98 6.54
N ASP A 92 2.31 9.05 5.90
CA ASP A 92 2.67 9.02 4.48
C ASP A 92 3.77 7.99 4.21
N HIS A 93 3.61 7.19 3.17
CA HIS A 93 4.61 6.22 2.73
C HIS A 93 5.61 6.86 1.78
N LYS A 94 6.62 7.53 2.35
CA LYS A 94 7.70 8.19 1.61
C LYS A 94 8.93 7.28 1.51
N PRO A 95 9.62 7.22 0.35
CA PRO A 95 10.84 6.42 0.19
C PRO A 95 11.95 6.67 1.21
N TYR A 96 12.05 7.91 1.72
CA TYR A 96 13.07 8.30 2.69
C TYR A 96 12.70 7.95 4.14
N ASN A 97 11.46 7.51 4.43
CA ASN A 97 11.10 7.06 5.78
C ASN A 97 11.91 5.82 6.13
N LYS A 98 12.44 5.77 7.35
CA LYS A 98 13.39 4.73 7.77
C LYS A 98 12.91 3.30 7.44
N LYS A 99 11.69 2.95 7.84
CA LYS A 99 11.09 1.62 7.59
C LYS A 99 10.92 1.32 6.09
N GLU A 100 10.54 2.32 5.30
CA GLU A 100 10.34 2.19 3.86
C GLU A 100 11.67 2.05 3.13
N LYS A 101 12.65 2.89 3.47
CA LYS A 101 14.01 2.85 2.95
C LYS A 101 14.65 1.48 3.20
N GLU A 102 14.55 0.96 4.41
CA GLU A 102 15.01 -0.40 4.77
C GLU A 102 14.33 -1.49 3.93
N ARG A 103 13.00 -1.40 3.75
CA ARG A 103 12.23 -2.32 2.90
C ARG A 103 12.69 -2.28 1.44
N ILE A 104 12.90 -1.08 0.89
CA ILE A 104 13.33 -0.85 -0.50
C ILE A 104 14.72 -1.47 -0.73
N TYR A 105 15.68 -1.25 0.18
CA TYR A 105 17.02 -1.86 0.06
C TYR A 105 16.97 -3.38 0.19
N LYS A 106 16.14 -3.93 1.08
CA LYS A 106 16.01 -5.38 1.28
C LYS A 106 15.55 -6.11 0.00
N ILE A 107 14.77 -5.44 -0.85
CA ILE A 107 14.32 -5.99 -2.14
C ILE A 107 15.23 -5.62 -3.32
N GLY A 108 16.42 -5.05 -3.07
CA GLY A 108 17.39 -4.70 -4.10
C GLY A 108 17.14 -3.37 -4.82
N GLY A 109 16.20 -2.55 -4.33
CA GLY A 109 16.03 -1.17 -4.76
C GLY A 109 16.95 -0.21 -4.01
N PHE A 110 16.93 1.07 -4.39
CA PHE A 110 17.59 2.15 -3.66
C PHE A 110 16.75 3.42 -3.71
N VAL A 111 17.08 4.35 -2.81
CA VAL A 111 16.45 5.67 -2.74
C VAL A 111 17.48 6.72 -3.15
N GLU A 112 17.13 7.51 -4.16
CA GLU A 112 17.94 8.61 -4.70
C GLU A 112 17.06 9.85 -4.80
N ASN A 113 17.54 10.98 -4.27
CA ASN A 113 16.79 12.26 -4.24
C ASN A 113 15.35 12.12 -3.71
N GLY A 114 15.17 11.29 -2.67
CA GLY A 114 13.87 11.03 -2.06
C GLY A 114 12.91 10.14 -2.88
N ARG A 115 13.39 9.53 -3.97
CA ARG A 115 12.60 8.70 -4.89
C ARG A 115 13.17 7.29 -5.01
N ILE A 116 12.34 6.27 -5.21
CA ILE A 116 12.82 4.91 -5.51
C ILE A 116 13.37 4.90 -6.94
N LEU A 117 14.60 4.39 -7.09
CA LEU A 117 15.37 4.41 -8.34
C LEU A 117 15.51 5.81 -8.99
N GLY A 118 15.30 6.89 -8.22
CA GLY A 118 15.26 8.25 -8.76
C GLY A 118 13.95 8.64 -9.48
N TYR A 119 12.98 7.73 -9.63
CA TYR A 119 11.77 7.96 -10.43
C TYR A 119 10.50 8.21 -9.60
N ILE A 120 10.17 7.32 -8.66
CA ILE A 120 8.88 7.33 -7.95
C ILE A 120 8.99 7.92 -6.55
N GLY A 121 8.14 8.90 -6.23
CA GLY A 121 8.17 9.68 -4.98
C GLY A 121 7.40 9.08 -3.80
N VAL A 122 6.71 7.96 -4.02
CA VAL A 122 5.99 7.19 -3.01
C VAL A 122 6.64 5.82 -2.85
N SER A 123 6.64 5.27 -1.63
CA SER A 123 7.20 3.93 -1.39
C SER A 123 6.18 2.81 -1.51
N ARG A 124 4.90 3.14 -1.63
CA ARG A 124 3.77 2.22 -1.78
C ARG A 124 2.69 2.87 -2.64
N SER A 125 2.03 2.08 -3.46
CA SER A 125 0.85 2.43 -4.26
C SER A 125 0.25 1.11 -4.78
N PHE A 126 -0.97 1.17 -5.29
CA PHE A 126 -1.49 0.15 -6.17
C PHE A 126 -0.85 0.29 -7.55
N GLY A 127 -0.60 -0.84 -8.22
CA GLY A 127 0.07 -0.87 -9.51
C GLY A 127 1.55 -0.51 -9.42
N ASP A 128 2.02 0.44 -10.24
CA ASP A 128 3.44 0.84 -10.34
C ASP A 128 4.40 -0.36 -10.53
N LYS A 129 3.95 -1.40 -11.26
CA LYS A 129 4.63 -2.69 -11.41
C LYS A 129 6.12 -2.56 -11.76
N LYS A 130 6.46 -1.61 -12.64
CA LYS A 130 7.84 -1.34 -13.07
C LYS A 130 8.79 -0.98 -11.91
N TYR A 131 8.29 -0.31 -10.87
CA TYR A 131 9.09 0.21 -9.77
C TYR A 131 9.09 -0.70 -8.54
N PHE A 132 8.06 -1.54 -8.38
CA PHE A 132 7.91 -2.40 -7.20
C PHE A 132 8.14 -3.89 -7.47
N SER A 133 8.14 -4.33 -8.73
CA SER A 133 8.56 -5.68 -9.13
C SER A 133 10.08 -5.79 -9.38
N LEU A 134 10.88 -4.95 -8.75
CA LEU A 134 12.33 -4.97 -8.92
C LEU A 134 12.88 -6.29 -8.38
N HIS A 135 13.36 -7.13 -9.30
CA HIS A 135 14.39 -8.11 -9.00
C HIS A 135 15.74 -7.40 -8.97
N PRO A 136 16.69 -7.83 -8.11
CA PRO A 136 18.04 -7.32 -8.16
C PRO A 136 18.58 -7.44 -9.58
N LYS A 137 19.01 -6.31 -10.18
CA LYS A 137 19.78 -6.36 -11.41
C LYS A 137 20.97 -7.29 -11.16
N LYS A 138 21.21 -8.21 -12.11
CA LYS A 138 22.39 -9.08 -12.19
C LYS A 138 23.66 -8.22 -12.30
N ASP A 139 24.11 -7.60 -11.21
CA ASP A 139 25.54 -7.36 -11.02
C ASP A 139 25.85 -7.02 -9.56
N LYS A 140 26.42 -8.00 -8.86
CA LYS A 140 27.46 -7.91 -7.83
C LYS A 140 27.60 -9.30 -7.21
N SER A 141 28.72 -9.93 -7.55
CA SER A 141 29.22 -11.29 -7.34
C SER A 141 29.21 -11.89 -5.92
N HIS A 142 28.43 -11.38 -4.97
CA HIS A 142 28.56 -11.79 -3.56
C HIS A 142 27.26 -12.10 -2.79
N LEU A 143 26.08 -12.09 -3.41
CA LEU A 143 24.84 -12.47 -2.72
C LEU A 143 24.28 -13.82 -3.18
N ASN A 144 24.10 -14.73 -2.22
CA ASN A 144 23.63 -16.09 -2.44
C ASN A 144 22.12 -16.11 -2.76
N TYR A 145 21.80 -16.12 -4.07
CA TYR A 145 20.45 -15.98 -4.64
C TYR A 145 19.43 -17.07 -4.24
N LYS A 146 19.87 -18.23 -3.73
CA LYS A 146 18.95 -19.33 -3.37
C LYS A 146 18.10 -19.07 -2.12
N LYS A 147 18.43 -18.06 -1.30
CA LYS A 147 17.68 -17.72 -0.08
C LYS A 147 16.55 -16.69 -0.30
N LEU A 148 16.54 -16.01 -1.45
CA LEU A 148 15.63 -14.89 -1.75
C LEU A 148 14.29 -15.32 -2.40
N ASN A 149 14.24 -16.49 -3.04
CA ASN A 149 13.04 -17.03 -3.69
C ASN A 149 11.90 -17.43 -2.73
N LYS A 150 12.07 -17.26 -1.41
CA LYS A 150 11.01 -17.43 -0.41
C LYS A 150 10.40 -16.11 0.09
N ILE A 151 10.88 -14.95 -0.36
CA ILE A 151 10.50 -13.63 0.17
C ILE A 151 9.90 -12.73 -0.93
N ALA A 152 9.27 -13.33 -1.95
CA ALA A 152 8.54 -12.59 -3.00
C ALA A 152 7.01 -12.64 -2.80
N HIS A 153 6.55 -12.89 -1.58
CA HIS A 153 5.16 -12.61 -1.20
C HIS A 153 5.12 -11.25 -0.53
N TYR A 154 4.61 -10.29 -1.29
CA TYR A 154 4.34 -8.91 -0.95
C TYR A 154 3.57 -8.82 0.37
N LYS A 155 4.29 -8.66 1.49
CA LYS A 155 3.69 -8.19 2.73
C LYS A 155 3.53 -6.68 2.60
N TYR A 156 2.42 -6.25 2.01
CA TYR A 156 1.89 -4.93 2.30
C TYR A 156 1.67 -4.91 3.80
N TYR A 157 2.49 -4.17 4.54
CA TYR A 157 2.12 -3.79 5.89
C TYR A 157 1.08 -2.70 5.74
N ILE A 158 -0.14 -3.03 5.30
CA ILE A 158 -1.24 -2.08 5.38
C ILE A 158 -1.34 -1.74 6.86
N LEU A 159 -0.89 -0.53 7.19
CA LEU A 159 -1.02 -0.01 8.53
C LEU A 159 -2.48 0.35 8.62
N ILE A 160 -3.25 -0.57 9.20
CA ILE A 160 -4.59 -0.30 9.64
C ILE A 160 -4.46 0.26 11.04
N PHE A 161 -4.70 1.57 11.15
CA PHE A 161 -4.89 2.25 12.41
C PHE A 161 -6.36 2.16 12.82
#